data_AF-A0A1V6JWX0-F1
#
_entry.id   AF-A0A1V6JWX0-F1
#
_cell.length_a   1.000
_cell.length_b   1.000
_cell.length_c   1.000
_cell.angle_alpha   90.00
_cell.angle_beta   90.00
_cell.angle_gamma   90.00
#
_symmetry.space_group_name_H-M   'P 1'
#
loop_
_entity.id
_entity.type
_entity.pdbx_description
1 polymer ?
#
loop_
_entity_poly.entity_id
_entity_poly.type
_entity_poly.pdbx_seq_one_letter_code
_entity_poly.pdbx_strand_id
1 'polypeptide(L)' 'MGAGFRYARAVLPLFGSEFVFCHAGTPTAEGQYHIREMRQLADLLK' A
#
# COMPACT_ATOMS: atom_id res chain seq x y z
N MET A 1 7.28 -9.32 2.60
CA MET A 1 5.84 -9.45 2.92
C MET A 1 5.18 -10.08 1.71
N GLY A 2 4.52 -11.23 1.85
CA GLY A 2 3.75 -11.84 0.76
C GLY A 2 2.39 -11.18 0.57
N ALA A 3 1.63 -11.57 -0.45
CA ALA A 3 0.31 -11.01 -0.76
C ALA A 3 -0.69 -11.14 0.41
N GLY A 4 -0.53 -12.14 1.27
CA GLY A 4 -1.37 -12.33 2.46
C GLY A 4 -1.34 -11.17 3.46
N PHE A 5 -0.31 -10.32 3.43
CA PHE A 5 -0.19 -9.12 4.28
C PHE A 5 -0.36 -7.81 3.50
N ARG A 6 -0.87 -7.87 2.27
CA ARG A 6 -1.08 -6.69 1.41
C ARG A 6 -1.91 -5.62 2.12
N TYR A 7 -2.98 -6.00 2.81
CA TYR A 7 -3.87 -5.09 3.53
C TYR A 7 -3.14 -4.24 4.58
N ALA A 8 -2.10 -4.78 5.22
CA ALA A 8 -1.35 -4.06 6.24
C ALA A 8 -0.67 -2.81 5.67
N ARG A 9 -0.23 -2.85 4.40
CA ARG A 9 0.35 -1.67 3.73
C ARG A 9 -0.65 -0.53 3.56
N ALA A 10 -1.94 -0.83 3.43
CA ALA A 10 -2.99 0.19 3.32
C ALA A 10 -3.38 0.78 4.68
N VAL A 11 -3.34 -0.05 5.75
CA VAL A 11 -3.87 0.31 7.07
C VAL A 11 -2.80 0.88 8.02
N LEU A 12 -1.55 0.41 7.94
CA LEU A 12 -0.46 0.87 8.82
C LEU A 12 -0.20 2.38 8.84
N PRO A 13 -0.49 3.17 7.79
CA PRO A 13 -0.43 4.64 7.88
C PRO A 13 -1.32 5.25 8.96
N LEU A 14 -2.45 4.59 9.27
CA LEU A 14 -3.35 5.01 10.36
C LEU A 14 -2.75 4.72 11.75
N PHE A 15 -1.69 3.91 11.82
CA PHE A 15 -1.04 3.45 13.04
C PHE A 15 0.42 3.94 13.17
N GLY A 16 0.77 5.03 12.48
CA GLY A 16 2.07 5.69 12.63
C GLY A 16 3.12 5.31 11.58
N SER A 17 2.77 4.54 10.55
CA SER A 17 3.65 4.39 9.39
C SER A 17 3.64 5.68 8.55
N GLU A 18 4.77 6.39 8.50
CA GLU A 18 4.86 7.65 7.74
C GLU A 18 4.73 7.46 6.22
N PHE A 19 5.11 6.28 5.71
CA PHE A 19 5.13 6.00 4.27
C PHE A 19 4.54 4.63 3.92
N VAL A 20 4.09 4.52 2.66
CA VAL A 20 3.69 3.25 2.02
C VAL A 20 4.39 3.13 0.67
N PHE A 21 5.18 2.08 0.49
CA PHE A 21 5.86 1.81 -0.77
C PHE A 21 4.91 1.13 -1.77
N CYS A 22 4.76 1.77 -2.93
CA CYS A 22 3.93 1.33 -4.05
C CYS A 22 4.79 1.01 -5.28
N HIS A 23 4.18 0.39 -6.30
CA HIS A 23 4.83 0.15 -7.58
C HIS A 23 4.17 0.94 -8.73
N ALA A 24 4.95 1.20 -9.77
CA ALA A 24 4.50 1.66 -11.08
C ALA A 24 5.13 0.73 -12.12
N GLY A 25 4.35 -0.18 -12.70
CA GLY A 25 4.88 -1.27 -13.54
C GLY A 25 5.14 -2.54 -12.73
N THR A 26 6.33 -3.13 -12.85
CA THR A 26 6.66 -4.39 -12.17
C THR A 26 6.89 -4.15 -10.67
N PRO A 27 6.16 -4.83 -9.77
CA PRO A 27 6.37 -4.69 -8.33
C PRO A 27 7.74 -5.24 -7.92
N THR A 28 8.42 -4.53 -7.03
CA THR A 28 9.71 -4.97 -6.45
C THR A 28 9.52 -5.90 -5.25
N ALA A 29 8.32 -5.90 -4.67
CA ALA A 29 7.92 -6.81 -3.61
C ALA A 29 6.46 -7.23 -3.76
N GLU A 30 6.18 -8.49 -3.44
CA GLU A 30 4.82 -9.02 -3.43
C GLU A 30 3.92 -8.19 -2.49
N GLY A 31 2.65 -8.05 -2.88
CA GLY A 31 1.65 -7.29 -2.13
C GLY A 31 1.82 -5.77 -2.18
N GLN A 32 2.76 -5.20 -2.97
CA GLN A 32 2.72 -3.76 -3.25
C GLN A 32 1.45 -3.39 -4.01
N TYR A 33 0.87 -2.24 -3.67
CA TYR A 33 -0.21 -1.64 -4.44
C TYR A 33 0.36 -0.90 -5.65
N HIS A 34 -0.39 -0.89 -6.74
CA HIS A 34 -0.10 0.07 -7.80
C HIS A 34 -0.35 1.47 -7.25
N ILE A 35 0.49 2.45 -7.60
CA ILE A 35 0.40 3.81 -7.03
C ILE A 35 -0.99 4.45 -7.18
N ARG A 36 -1.69 4.15 -8.28
CA ARG A 36 -3.07 4.64 -8.52
C ARG A 36 -4.09 4.01 -7.55
N GLU A 37 -3.96 2.71 -7.27
CA GLU A 37 -4.85 2.00 -6.33
C GLU A 37 -4.59 2.49 -4.90
N MET A 38 -3.33 2.66 -4.51
CA MET A 38 -3.01 3.18 -3.17
C MET A 38 -3.50 4.62 -2.98
N ARG A 39 -3.46 5.45 -4.03
CA ARG A 39 -4.04 6.81 -3.97
C ARG A 39 -5.54 6.75 -3.66
N GLN A 40 -6.29 5.90 -4.36
CA GLN A 40 -7.72 5.72 -4.10
C GLN A 40 -7.99 5.23 -2.67
N LEU A 41 -7.21 4.26 -2.17
CA LEU A 41 -7.33 3.78 -0.79
C LEU A 41 -7.02 4.89 0.23
N ALA A 42 -5.99 5.69 -0.01
CA ALA A 42 -5.63 6.80 0.88
C ALA A 42 -6.70 7.89 0.90
N ASP A 43 -7.38 8.14 -0.22
CA ASP A 43 -8.48 9.09 -0.30
C ASP A 43 -9.75 8.58 0.41
N LEU A 44 -9.98 7.25 0.46
CA LEU A 44 -11.09 6.62 1.17
C LEU A 44 -10.88 6.46 2.68
N LEU A 45 -9.62 6.36 3.12
CA LEU A 45 -9.24 6.17 4.52
C LEU A 45 -8.99 7.49 5.27
N LYS A 46 -9.13 8.63 4.58
CA LYS A 46 -9.16 9.99 5.15
C LYS A 46 -10.57 10.38 5.57
#